data_AF-A0A934CTV9-F1
#
_entry.id   AF-A0A934CTV9-F1
#
_cell.length_a   1.000
_cell.length_b   1.000
_cell.length_c   1.000
_cell.angle_alpha   90.00
_cell.angle_beta   90.00
_cell.angle_gamma   90.00
#
_symmetry.space_group_name_H-M   'P 1'
#
loop_
_entity.id
_entity.type
_entity.pdbx_description
1 polymer ?
#
loop_
_entity_poly.entity_id
_entity_poly.type
_entity_poly.pdbx_seq_one_letter_code
_entity_poly.pdbx_strand_id
1 'polypeptide(L)' 'MNFITDTHALLWWFVDSPKISPKASEIFKNCENGENVIFVPSIVIIVSTAKYLNLPIITKDEFIQNLSYIKTIW' A
#
# COMPACT_ATOMS: atom_id res chain seq x y z
N MET A 1 -2.08 16.95 9.57
CA MET A 1 -3.20 16.62 8.65
C MET A 1 -3.30 15.10 8.54
N ASN A 2 -4.48 14.55 8.24
CA ASN A 2 -4.69 13.10 8.19
C ASN A 2 -4.83 12.63 6.75
N PHE A 3 -4.16 11.54 6.40
CA PHE A 3 -4.20 10.90 5.08
C PHE A 3 -4.49 9.42 5.22
N ILE A 4 -4.97 8.81 4.14
CA ILE A 4 -5.07 7.35 3.99
C ILE A 4 -4.24 6.96 2.78
N THR A 5 -3.46 5.89 2.90
CA THR A 5 -2.61 5.42 1.80
C THR A 5 -3.20 4.18 1.12
N ASP A 6 -2.86 3.99 -0.16
CA ASP A 6 -3.17 2.79 -0.93
C ASP A 6 -1.93 1.88 -1.05
N THR A 7 -2.11 0.73 -1.71
CA THR A 7 -1.05 -0.26 -1.93
C THR A 7 0.13 0.30 -2.71
N HIS A 8 -0.11 1.09 -3.77
CA HIS A 8 0.97 1.55 -4.64
C HIS A 8 1.81 2.64 -3.97
N ALA A 9 1.16 3.64 -3.38
CA ALA A 9 1.86 4.71 -2.69
C ALA A 9 2.69 4.17 -1.53
N LEU A 10 2.13 3.25 -0.71
CA LEU A 10 2.86 2.64 0.39
C LEU A 10 4.05 1.79 -0.09
N LEU A 11 3.83 0.90 -1.07
CA LEU A 11 4.90 0.04 -1.58
C LEU A 11 6.00 0.85 -2.26
N TRP A 12 5.64 1.86 -3.07
CA TRP A 12 6.59 2.71 -3.75
C TRP A 12 7.42 3.56 -2.78
N TRP A 13 6.84 4.03 -1.69
CA TRP A 13 7.58 4.69 -0.61
C TRP A 13 8.63 3.74 0.00
N PHE A 14 8.22 2.53 0.41
CA PHE A 14 9.13 1.58 1.08
C PHE A 14 10.25 1.03 0.21
N VAL A 15 10.10 1.03 -1.12
CA VAL A 15 11.11 0.50 -2.06
C VAL A 15 11.82 1.59 -2.84
N ASP A 16 11.72 2.85 -2.41
CA ASP A 16 12.30 4.03 -3.07
C ASP A 16 11.99 4.09 -4.58
N SER A 17 10.76 3.73 -4.96
CA SER A 17 10.39 3.61 -6.36
C SER A 17 10.26 4.98 -7.03
N PRO A 18 10.80 5.20 -8.24
CA PRO A 18 10.64 6.47 -8.96
C PRO A 18 9.19 6.76 -9.39
N LYS A 19 8.27 5.80 -9.18
CA LYS A 19 6.84 5.96 -9.47
C LYS A 19 6.09 6.76 -8.43
N ILE A 20 6.65 6.98 -7.23
CA ILE A 20 6.00 7.83 -6.23
C ILE A 20 6.09 9.30 -6.68
N SER A 21 4.94 9.99 -6.70
CA SER A 21 4.92 11.41 -7.08
C SER A 21 5.64 12.27 -6.03
N PRO A 22 6.26 13.40 -6.42
CA PRO A 22 6.93 14.30 -5.47
C PRO A 22 6.03 14.73 -4.30
N LYS A 23 4.76 15.02 -4.58
CA LYS A 23 3.76 15.40 -3.57
C LYS A 23 3.46 14.27 -2.58
N ALA A 24 3.33 13.05 -3.06
CA ALA A 24 3.13 11.90 -2.17
C ALA A 24 4.37 11.65 -1.30
N SER A 25 5.57 11.71 -1.89
CA SER A 25 6.83 11.57 -1.15
C SER A 25 6.98 12.62 -0.05
N GLU A 26 6.57 13.87 -0.30
CA GLU A 26 6.55 14.92 0.72
C GLU A 26 5.60 14.58 1.87
N ILE A 27 4.38 14.07 1.56
CA ILE A 27 3.43 13.64 2.59
C ILE A 27 4.02 12.52 3.47
N PHE A 28 4.67 11.51 2.87
CA PHE A 28 5.34 10.44 3.63
C PHE A 28 6.49 10.96 4.49
N LYS A 29 7.36 11.83 3.96
CA LYS A 29 8.44 12.46 4.74
C LYS A 29 7.90 13.22 5.94
N ASN A 30 6.86 14.03 5.73
CA ASN A 30 6.24 14.80 6.80
C ASN A 30 5.56 13.87 7.83
N CYS A 31 5.09 12.68 7.42
CA CYS A 31 4.58 11.66 8.34
C CYS A 31 5.71 11.10 9.22
N GLU A 32 6.87 10.78 8.64
CA GLU A 32 8.03 10.28 9.39
C GLU A 32 8.59 11.31 10.37
N ASN A 33 8.45 12.60 10.04
CA ASN A 33 8.80 13.72 10.93
C ASN A 33 7.73 14.02 11.99
N GLY A 34 6.58 13.33 11.99
CA GLY A 34 5.49 13.56 12.95
C GLY A 34 4.62 14.78 12.68
N GLU A 35 4.72 15.40 11.50
CA GLU A 35 3.95 16.59 11.10
C GLU A 35 2.54 16.24 10.58
N ASN A 36 2.36 15.00 10.12
CA ASN A 36 1.08 14.47 9.67
C ASN A 36 0.92 13.01 10.08
N VAL A 37 -0.29 12.47 9.87
CA VAL A 37 -0.60 11.07 10.15
C VAL A 37 -1.12 10.40 8.89
N ILE A 38 -0.52 9.27 8.54
CA ILE A 38 -0.99 8.38 7.48
C ILE A 38 -1.62 7.14 8.11
N PHE A 39 -2.91 6.95 7.87
CA PHE A 39 -3.61 5.73 8.21
C PHE A 39 -3.34 4.67 7.14
N VAL A 40 -2.88 3.49 7.59
CA VAL A 40 -2.66 2.33 6.73
C VAL A 40 -3.76 1.30 6.98
N PRO A 41 -4.70 1.10 6.06
CA PRO A 41 -5.72 0.06 6.19
C PRO A 41 -5.07 -1.33 6.22
N SER A 42 -5.60 -2.26 7.03
CA SER A 42 -5.07 -3.63 7.11
C SER A 42 -5.05 -4.35 5.76
N ILE A 43 -6.05 -4.08 4.90
CA ILE A 43 -6.09 -4.61 3.53
C ILE A 43 -4.89 -4.15 2.69
N VAL A 44 -4.44 -2.91 2.86
CA VAL A 44 -3.26 -2.37 2.16
C VAL A 44 -2.01 -3.11 2.61
N ILE A 45 -1.88 -3.43 3.90
CA ILE A 45 -0.74 -4.21 4.42
C ILE A 45 -0.72 -5.61 3.79
N ILE A 46 -1.87 -6.32 3.81
CA ILE A 46 -1.99 -7.68 3.26
C ILE A 46 -1.65 -7.69 1.76
N VAL A 47 -2.26 -6.79 0.98
CA VAL A 47 -2.05 -6.71 -0.47
C VAL A 47 -0.62 -6.27 -0.81
N SER A 48 -0.05 -5.30 -0.08
CA SER A 48 1.32 -4.84 -0.31
C SER A 48 2.34 -5.94 -0.01
N THR A 49 2.14 -6.69 1.08
CA THR A 49 3.02 -7.82 1.46
C THR A 49 2.97 -8.92 0.42
N ALA A 50 1.77 -9.33 -0.01
CA ALA A 50 1.59 -10.35 -1.02
C ALA A 50 2.20 -9.94 -2.37
N LYS A 51 2.02 -8.67 -2.77
CA LYS A 51 2.60 -8.11 -3.99
C LYS A 51 4.12 -8.08 -3.93
N TYR A 52 4.68 -7.62 -2.82
CA TYR A 52 6.13 -7.51 -2.62
C TYR A 52 6.82 -8.89 -2.66
N LEU A 53 6.22 -9.90 -2.01
CA LEU A 53 6.75 -11.26 -1.96
C LEU A 53 6.36 -12.10 -3.20
N ASN A 54 5.53 -11.56 -4.09
CA ASN A 54 4.95 -12.27 -5.23
C ASN A 54 4.24 -13.58 -4.83
N LEU A 55 3.42 -13.52 -3.78
CA LEU A 55 2.68 -14.65 -3.22
C LEU A 55 1.16 -14.49 -3.43
N PRO A 56 0.40 -15.60 -3.59
CA PRO A 56 -1.05 -15.53 -3.63
C PRO A 56 -1.66 -15.23 -2.25
N ILE A 57 -2.82 -14.59 -2.23
CA ILE A 57 -3.58 -14.31 -1.00
C ILE A 57 -4.68 -15.37 -0.81
N ILE A 58 -4.77 -15.94 0.39
CA ILE A 58 -5.92 -16.75 0.81
C ILE A 58 -6.96 -15.80 1.40
N THR A 59 -8.04 -15.53 0.66
CA THR A 59 -9.07 -14.58 1.09
C THR A 59 -10.41 -14.90 0.46
N LYS A 60 -11.49 -14.79 1.23
CA LYS A 60 -12.89 -14.83 0.76
C LYS A 60 -13.43 -13.46 0.35
N ASP A 61 -12.62 -12.43 0.52
CA ASP A 61 -13.02 -11.06 0.23
C ASP A 61 -13.12 -10.86 -1.29
N GLU A 62 -14.34 -10.64 -1.77
CA GLU A 62 -14.64 -10.49 -3.20
C GLU A 62 -13.91 -9.28 -3.81
N PHE A 63 -13.69 -8.20 -3.05
CA PHE A 63 -12.97 -7.04 -3.55
C PHE A 63 -11.50 -7.41 -3.84
N ILE A 64 -10.84 -8.14 -2.93
CA ILE A 64 -9.46 -8.61 -3.15
C ILE A 64 -9.40 -9.65 -4.28
N GLN A 65 -10.36 -10.57 -4.36
CA GLN A 65 -10.43 -11.57 -5.43
C GLN A 65 -10.56 -10.93 -6.83
N ASN A 66 -11.19 -9.76 -6.93
CA ASN A 66 -11.36 -9.04 -8.19
C ASN A 66 -10.13 -8.17 -8.59
N LEU A 67 -9.06 -8.15 -7.80
CA LEU A 67 -7.83 -7.41 -8.14
C LEU A 67 -7.02 -8.14 -9.20
N SER A 68 -6.97 -7.59 -10.42
CA SER A 68 -6.28 -8.20 -11.57
C SER A 68 -4.77 -8.43 -11.41
N TYR A 69 -4.15 -7.76 -10.45
CA TYR A 69 -2.69 -7.78 -10.22
C TYR A 69 -2.26 -8.64 -9.03
N ILE A 70 -3.18 -9.41 -8.43
CA ILE A 70 -2.92 -10.32 -7.31
C ILE A 70 -3.60 -11.67 -7.57
N LYS A 71 -2.89 -12.77 -7.29
CA LYS A 71 -3.49 -14.10 -7.32
C LYS A 71 -4.19 -14.39 -5.99
N THR A 72 -5.41 -14.93 -6.03
CA THR A 72 -6.13 -15.42 -4.85
C THR A 72 -6.43 -16.92 -4.94
N ILE A 73 -6.72 -17.56 -3.80
CA ILE A 73 -6.91 -19.04 -3.70
C ILE A 73 -8.28 -19.45 -3.14
N TRP A 74 -9.00 -18.55 -2.45
CA TRP A 74 -10.29 -18.84 -1.82
C TRP A 74 -11.36 -17.92 -2.39
#